data_AF-A0A7J3NTQ1-F1
#
_entry.id   AF-A0A7J3NTQ1-F1
#
_cell.length_a   1.000
_cell.length_b   1.000
_cell.length_c   1.000
_cell.angle_alpha   90.00
_cell.angle_beta   90.00
_cell.angle_gamma   90.00
#
_symmetry.space_group_name_H-M   'P 1'
#
loop_
_entity.id
_entity.type
_entity.pdbx_description
1 polymer ?
#
loop_
_entity_poly.entity_id
_entity_poly.type
_entity_poly.pdbx_seq_one_letter_code
_entity_poly.pdbx_strand_id
1 'polypeptide(L)' 'MAILRVKEIRAMSPEERKKKLAELRTELMRLQTMIRAGGTVENPGIIKEIRKTIARILTIENEQKSGKAKMHQGA' A
#
# COMPACT_ATOMS: atom_id res chain seq x y z
N MET A 1 -3.48 11.83 -7.87
CA MET A 1 -1.99 11.86 -7.91
C MET A 1 -1.49 10.79 -6.96
N ALA A 2 -0.52 9.96 -7.37
CA ALA A 2 -0.10 8.82 -6.56
C ALA A 2 0.72 9.25 -5.34
N ILE A 3 0.37 8.76 -4.15
CA ILE A 3 1.13 8.99 -2.90
C ILE A 3 2.54 8.38 -3.00
N LEU A 4 2.66 7.20 -3.63
CA LEU A 4 3.94 6.57 -3.97
C LEU A 4 3.91 6.07 -5.41
N ARG A 5 5.00 6.30 -6.15
CA ARG A 5 5.21 5.72 -7.48
C ARG A 5 5.71 4.29 -7.36
N VAL A 6 5.42 3.49 -8.38
CA VAL A 6 5.81 2.08 -8.43
C VAL A 6 7.33 1.88 -8.30
N LYS A 7 8.13 2.77 -8.90
CA LYS A 7 9.60 2.71 -8.81
C LYS A 7 10.09 2.82 -7.36
N GLU A 8 9.50 3.73 -6.59
CA GLU A 8 9.84 3.95 -5.18
C GLU A 8 9.49 2.72 -4.35
N ILE A 9 8.31 2.13 -4.56
CA ILE A 9 7.89 0.92 -3.85
C ILE A 9 8.80 -0.26 -4.19
N ARG A 10 9.23 -0.41 -5.44
CA ARG A 10 10.18 -1.48 -5.84
C ARG A 10 11.56 -1.29 -5.23
N ALA A 11 12.01 -0.05 -5.00
CA ALA A 11 13.28 0.25 -4.35
C ALA A 11 13.28 -0.03 -2.84
N MET A 12 12.11 -0.02 -2.19
CA MET A 12 11.97 -0.37 -0.78
C MET A 12 12.27 -1.85 -0.53
N SER A 13 12.89 -2.14 0.62
CA SER A 13 13.01 -3.49 1.15
C SER A 13 11.63 -4.08 1.56
N PRO A 14 11.50 -5.41 1.70
CA PRO A 14 10.25 -6.04 2.12
C PRO A 14 9.74 -5.50 3.47
N GLU A 15 10.63 -5.23 4.42
CA GLU A 15 10.22 -4.73 5.74
C GLU A 15 9.79 -3.27 5.70
N GLU A 16 10.44 -2.43 4.89
CA GLU A 16 9.99 -1.06 4.64
C GLU A 16 8.61 -1.03 3.98
N ARG A 17 8.35 -1.92 3.02
CA ARG A 17 7.01 -2.04 2.40
C ARG A 17 5.95 -2.47 3.39
N LYS A 18 6.25 -3.42 4.27
CA LYS A 18 5.31 -3.84 5.34
C LYS A 18 5.04 -2.71 6.32
N LYS A 19 6.07 -1.98 6.75
CA LYS A 19 5.94 -0.81 7.61
C LYS A 19 5.06 0.25 6.95
N LYS A 20 5.34 0.59 5.69
CA LYS A 20 4.56 1.56 4.92
C LYS A 20 3.11 1.12 4.71
N LEU A 21 2.88 -0.17 4.49
CA LEU A 21 1.56 -0.76 4.39
C LEU A 21 0.76 -0.59 5.69
N ALA A 22 1.39 -0.81 6.84
CA ALA A 22 0.76 -0.61 8.14
C ALA A 22 0.38 0.86 8.36
N GLU A 23 1.30 1.79 8.10
CA GLU A 23 1.05 3.24 8.18
C GLU A 23 -0.15 3.68 7.31
N LEU A 24 -0.20 3.24 6.05
CA LEU A 24 -1.29 3.58 5.13
C LEU A 24 -2.64 2.99 5.57
N ARG A 25 -2.64 1.80 6.17
CA ARG A 25 -3.86 1.19 6.72
C ARG A 25 -4.36 1.95 7.96
N THR A 26 -3.46 2.39 8.83
CA THR A 26 -3.80 3.20 10.00
C THR A 26 -4.41 4.54 9.58
N GLU A 27 -3.81 5.22 8.59
CA GLU A 27 -4.36 6.48 8.09
C GLU A 27 -5.72 6.28 7.42
N LEU A 28 -5.87 5.22 6.62
CA LEU A 28 -7.17 4.88 6.03
C LEU A 28 -8.24 4.67 7.11
N MET A 29 -7.91 3.94 8.17
CA MET A 29 -8.82 3.71 9.30
C MET A 29 -9.21 5.02 9.98
N ARG A 30 -8.23 5.90 10.25
CA ARG A 30 -8.47 7.22 10.86
C ARG A 30 -9.44 8.06 10.05
N LEU A 31 -9.22 8.13 8.73
CA LEU A 31 -10.09 8.87 7.80
C LEU A 31 -11.49 8.27 7.73
N GLN A 32 -11.61 6.94 7.72
CA GLN A 32 -12.91 6.27 7.72
C GLN A 32 -13.68 6.53 9.01
N THR A 33 -13.02 6.49 10.16
CA THR A 33 -13.64 6.81 11.46
C THR A 33 -14.13 8.25 11.48
N MET A 34 -13.33 9.20 10.99
CA MET A 34 -13.72 10.61 10.89
C MET A 34 -14.97 10.80 10.04
N ILE A 35 -15.02 10.19 8.84
CA ILE A 35 -16.21 10.25 7.97
C ILE A 35 -17.44 9.65 8.65
N ARG A 36 -17.28 8.49 9.31
CA ARG A 36 -18.38 7.81 9.99
C ARG A 36 -18.93 8.61 11.17
N ALA A 37 -18.09 9.39 11.83
CA ALA A 37 -18.48 10.32 12.88
C ALA A 37 -19.16 11.61 12.35
N GLY A 38 -19.39 11.71 11.03
CA GLY A 38 -19.95 12.90 10.40
C GLY A 38 -18.93 14.01 10.13
N GLY A 39 -17.64 13.73 10.30
CA GLY A 39 -16.56 14.67 10.00
C GLY A 39 -16.35 14.85 8.49
N THR A 40 -15.83 16.02 8.12
CA THR A 40 -15.45 16.34 6.74
C THR A 40 -13.97 16.02 6.50
N VAL A 41 -13.65 15.64 5.26
CA VAL A 41 -12.27 15.42 4.82
C VAL A 41 -11.93 16.50 3.81
N GLU A 42 -10.85 17.24 4.03
CA GLU A 42 -10.45 18.35 3.16
C GLU A 42 -10.20 17.91 1.71
N ASN A 43 -9.70 16.69 1.53
CA ASN A 43 -9.46 16.11 0.21
C ASN A 43 -10.17 14.75 0.10
N PRO A 44 -11.38 14.67 -0.48
CA PRO A 44 -12.10 13.40 -0.64
C PRO A 44 -11.34 12.39 -1.52
N GLY A 45 -10.41 12.85 -2.37
CA GLY A 45 -9.56 12.01 -3.19
C GLY A 45 -8.51 11.22 -2.39
N ILE A 46 -8.19 11.63 -1.17
CA ILE A 46 -7.10 11.03 -0.38
C ILE A 46 -7.34 9.55 -0.10
N ILE A 47 -8.58 9.16 0.19
CA ILE A 47 -8.96 7.77 0.47
C ILE A 47 -8.70 6.90 -0.75
N LYS A 48 -9.05 7.39 -1.94
CA LYS A 48 -8.82 6.68 -3.21
C LYS A 48 -7.33 6.49 -3.46
N GLU A 49 -6.52 7.51 -3.18
CA GLU A 49 -5.07 7.44 -3.37
C GLU A 49 -4.38 6.52 -2.35
N ILE A 50 -4.81 6.51 -1.08
CA ILE A 50 -4.32 5.57 -0.07
C ILE A 50 -4.64 4.13 -0.48
N ARG A 51 -5.89 3.84 -0.88
CA ARG A 51 -6.31 2.51 -1.34
C ARG A 51 -5.49 2.03 -2.55
N LYS A 52 -5.26 2.91 -3.53
CA LYS A 52 -4.43 2.59 -4.69
C LYS A 52 -2.98 2.30 -4.30
N THR A 53 -2.44 3.05 -3.34
CA THR A 53 -1.05 2.87 -2.89
C THR A 53 -0.90 1.55 -2.13
N ILE A 54 -1.84 1.21 -1.25
CA ILE A 54 -1.92 -0.09 -0.58
C ILE A 54 -1.95 -1.22 -1.62
N ALA A 55 -2.81 -1.12 -2.64
CA ALA A 55 -2.92 -2.14 -3.68
C ALA A 55 -1.59 -2.34 -4.42
N ARG A 56 -0.89 -1.25 -4.79
CA ARG A 56 0.42 -1.33 -5.45
C ARG A 56 1.49 -2.02 -4.59
N ILE A 57 1.54 -1.71 -3.29
CA ILE A 57 2.47 -2.37 -2.37
C ILE A 57 2.19 -3.87 -2.31
N LEU A 58 0.92 -4.26 -2.15
CA LEU A 58 0.52 -5.67 -2.11
C LEU A 58 0.82 -6.41 -3.42
N THR A 59 0.60 -5.76 -4.58
CA THR A 59 0.95 -6.33 -5.88
C THR A 59 2.44 -6.63 -5.97
N ILE A 60 3.31 -5.67 -5.60
CA ILE A 60 4.76 -5.86 -5.66
C ILE A 60 5.23 -6.93 -4.68
N GLU A 61 4.67 -6.97 -3.46
CA GLU A 61 4.94 -8.04 -2.50
C GLU A 61 4.57 -9.42 -3.04
N ASN A 62 3.42 -9.52 -3.73
CA ASN A 62 2.99 -10.77 -4.35
C ASN A 62 3.89 -11.18 -5.53
N GLU A 63 4.25 -10.23 -6.41
CA GLU A 63 5.19 -10.46 -7.51
C GLU A 63 6.53 -11.02 -7.00
N GLN A 64 7.07 -10.46 -5.92
CA GLN A 64 8.33 -10.90 -5.33
C GLN A 64 8.24 -12.29 -4.69
N LYS A 65 7.10 -12.64 -4.09
CA LYS A 65 6.84 -13.99 -3.58
C LYS A 65 6.72 -15.03 -4.69
N SER A 66 5.96 -14.73 -5.74
CA SER A 66 5.78 -15.63 -6.89
C SER A 66 7.04 -15.76 -7.75
N GLY A 67 7.88 -14.71 -7.83
CA GLY A 67 9.18 -14.77 -8.48
C GLY A 67 10.16 -15.72 -7.77
N LYS A 68 10.17 -15.73 -6.43
CA LYS A 68 10.98 -16.67 -5.63
C LYS A 68 10.49 -18.12 -5.76
N ALA A 69 9.19 -18.35 -5.87
CA ALA A 69 8.63 -19.69 -6.04
C ALA A 69 9.05 -20.38 -7.36
N LYS A 70 9.34 -19.59 -8.41
CA LYS A 70 9.81 -20.12 -9.71
C LYS A 70 11.30 -20.50 -9.73
N MET A 71 12.10 -20.04 -8.77
CA MET A 71 13.54 -20.34 -8.74
C MET A 71 13.86 -21.65 -7.98
N HIS A 72 12.97 -22.13 -7.12
CA HIS A 72 13.17 -23.35 -6.33
C HIS A 72 12.62 -24.65 -6.97
N GLN A 73 11.91 -24.56 -8.11
CA GLN A 73 11.35 -25.75 -8.79
C GLN A 73 12.26 -26.29 -9.91
N GLY A 74 13.51 -25.85 -9.97
CA GLY A 74 14.46 -26.22 -11.03
C GLY A 74 15.84 -26.63 -10.53
N ALA A 75 15.93 -27.21 -9.32
CA ALA A 75 17.16 -27.83 -8.79
C ALA A 75 16.91 -29.30 -8.49
#